data_AF-A0A4C1VI89-F1
#
_entry.id   AF-A0A4C1VI89-F1
#
_cell.length_a   1.000
_cell.length_b   1.000
_cell.length_c   1.000
_cell.angle_alpha   90.00
_cell.angle_beta   90.00
_cell.angle_gamma   90.00
#
_symmetry.space_group_name_H-M   'P 1'
#
loop_
_entity.id
_entity.type
_entity.pdbx_description
1 polymer ?
#
loop_
_entity_poly.entity_id
_entity_poly.type
_entity_poly.pdbx_seq_one_letter_code
_entity_poly.pdbx_strand_id
1 'polypeptide(L)'
;MIWCEQKNHTIDCYFCSVDLKGFNTKSKKKIAYPNLDSGIRLASHSSEIPVPHPPPNLDYILSDAEDTKTFAPQNESSSDFSVDEGSQLFSQIEHNDLVRDLGFSKDAAELLG
;
A
#
# COMPACT_ATOMS: atom_id res chain seq x y z
N MET A 1 -3.67 -5.37 8.86
CA MET A 1 -2.50 -4.56 9.22
C MET A 1 -2.99 -3.14 9.34
N ILE A 2 -2.54 -2.38 10.33
CA ILE A 2 -2.91 -0.97 10.48
C ILE A 2 -1.69 -0.15 10.05
N TRP A 3 -1.89 0.74 9.09
CA TRP A 3 -0.89 1.69 8.66
C TRP A 3 -1.03 2.96 9.49
N CYS A 4 0.05 3.33 10.17
CA CYS A 4 0.15 4.54 10.96
C CYS A 4 1.02 5.57 10.21
N GLU A 5 1.12 6.77 10.76
CA GLU A 5 1.94 7.83 10.18
C GLU A 5 3.42 7.43 10.13
N GLN A 6 4.04 7.59 8.95
CA GLN A 6 5.44 7.25 8.74
C GLN A 6 6.35 8.31 9.35
N LYS A 7 7.28 7.90 10.21
CA LYS A 7 8.20 8.83 10.89
C LYS A 7 9.40 9.18 10.02
N ASN A 8 9.94 8.21 9.27
CA ASN A 8 11.15 8.39 8.47
C ASN A 8 11.31 7.30 7.40
N HIS A 9 11.67 7.67 6.17
CA HIS A 9 11.82 6.74 5.04
C HIS A 9 13.03 5.79 5.16
N THR A 10 14.04 6.12 5.97
CA THR A 10 15.27 5.31 6.10
C THR A 10 15.15 4.22 7.16
N ILE A 11 14.48 4.50 8.28
CA ILE A 11 14.41 3.61 9.45
C ILE A 11 13.00 3.06 9.69
N ASP A 12 11.97 3.70 9.15
CA ASP A 12 10.56 3.41 9.41
C ASP A 12 9.81 3.19 8.07
N CYS A 13 10.49 2.56 7.11
CA CYS A 13 9.90 2.14 5.84
C CYS A 13 9.68 0.63 5.86
N TYR A 14 8.42 0.20 5.97
CA TYR A 14 8.03 -1.22 5.98
C TYR A 14 8.53 -1.99 4.75
N PHE A 15 8.43 -1.39 3.56
CA PHE A 15 8.88 -2.01 2.31
C PHE A 15 10.41 -2.13 2.22
N CYS A 16 11.11 -1.12 2.73
CA CYS A 16 12.58 -1.04 2.69
C CYS A 16 13.24 -1.90 3.77
N SER A 17 12.47 -2.33 4.78
CA SER A 17 12.99 -3.02 5.97
C SER A 17 13.46 -4.45 5.71
N VAL A 18 13.08 -5.05 4.59
CA VAL A 18 13.43 -6.44 4.27
C VAL A 18 13.99 -6.51 2.86
N ASP A 19 15.16 -7.15 2.71
CA ASP A 19 15.68 -7.47 1.39
C ASP A 19 14.85 -8.60 0.77
N LEU A 20 14.14 -8.27 -0.32
CA LEU A 20 13.31 -9.22 -1.05
C LEU A 20 14.09 -10.00 -2.12
N LYS A 21 15.40 -9.72 -2.27
CA LYS A 21 16.24 -10.41 -3.26
C LYS A 21 16.30 -11.91 -2.97
N GLY A 22 15.98 -12.71 -3.99
CA GLY A 22 15.99 -14.18 -3.89
C GLY A 22 14.67 -14.78 -3.41
N PHE A 23 13.66 -13.97 -3.07
CA PHE A 23 12.31 -14.48 -2.87
C PHE A 23 11.56 -14.60 -4.19
N ASN A 24 10.80 -15.69 -4.34
CA ASN A 24 9.94 -15.96 -5.48
C ASN A 24 8.53 -16.30 -4.98
N THR A 25 7.60 -16.56 -5.90
CA THR A 25 6.20 -16.89 -5.58
C THR A 25 6.06 -18.09 -4.63
N LYS A 26 6.98 -19.04 -4.68
CA LYS A 26 7.00 -20.23 -3.79
C LYS A 26 7.60 -19.91 -2.42
N SER A 27 8.55 -18.99 -2.33
CA SER A 27 9.23 -18.63 -1.09
C SER A 27 8.71 -17.36 -0.39
N LYS A 28 7.76 -16.63 -0.99
CA LYS A 28 7.16 -15.41 -0.42
C LYS A 28 6.65 -15.56 1.02
N LYS A 29 6.15 -16.74 1.39
CA LYS A 29 5.67 -17.05 2.76
C LYS A 29 6.78 -16.98 3.83
N LYS A 30 8.05 -17.07 3.42
CA LYS A 30 9.22 -17.01 4.32
C LYS A 30 9.68 -15.58 4.59
N ILE A 31 9.12 -14.59 3.88
CA ILE A 31 9.44 -13.18 4.09
C ILE A 31 8.86 -12.78 5.44
N ALA A 32 9.74 -12.40 6.36
CA ALA A 32 9.38 -11.93 7.69
C ALA A 32 9.67 -10.43 7.76
N TYR A 33 8.62 -9.64 7.93
CA TYR A 33 8.74 -8.21 8.15
C TYR A 33 8.85 -7.89 9.64
N PRO A 34 9.69 -6.91 10.02
CA PRO A 34 9.72 -6.42 11.39
C PRO A 34 8.41 -5.71 11.75
N ASN A 35 8.11 -5.65 13.05
CA ASN A 35 7.06 -4.77 13.54
C ASN A 35 7.60 -3.34 13.57
N LEU A 36 6.92 -2.43 12.88
CA LEU A 36 7.25 -1.01 12.85
C LEU A 36 6.13 -0.20 13.48
N ASP A 37 6.47 0.97 14.01
CA ASP A 37 5.47 1.91 14.56
C ASP A 37 4.53 2.43 13.46
N SER A 38 5.05 2.64 12.25
CA SER A 38 4.27 3.01 11.06
C SER A 38 3.42 1.87 10.48
N GLY A 39 3.67 0.62 10.89
CA GLY A 39 3.06 -0.57 10.31
C GLY A 39 2.79 -1.61 11.38
N ILE A 40 1.67 -1.46 12.09
CA ILE A 40 1.31 -2.35 13.19
C ILE A 40 0.62 -3.59 12.61
N ARG A 41 1.22 -4.76 12.87
CA ARG A 41 0.59 -6.04 12.54
C ARG A 41 -0.58 -6.25 13.48
N LEU A 42 -1.73 -6.59 12.91
CA LEU A 42 -2.89 -6.96 13.71
C LEU A 42 -2.54 -8.21 14.52
N ALA A 43 -2.89 -8.19 15.80
CA ALA A 43 -2.79 -9.36 16.65
C ALA A 43 -3.69 -10.47 16.09
N SER A 44 -3.24 -11.71 16.24
CA SER A 44 -4.10 -12.86 15.97
C SER A 44 -5.30 -12.82 16.92
N HIS A 45 -6.49 -13.02 16.37
CA HIS A 45 -7.69 -13.18 17.18
C HIS A 45 -7.51 -14.37 18.12
N SER A 46 -7.85 -14.17 19.39
CA SER A 46 -7.83 -15.18 20.44
C SER A 46 -9.18 -15.15 21.15
N SER A 47 -9.42 -16.08 22.07
CA SER A 47 -10.63 -16.04 22.90
C SER A 47 -10.77 -14.74 23.71
N GLU A 48 -9.68 -13.99 23.89
CA GLU A 48 -9.65 -12.70 24.58
C GLU A 48 -9.98 -11.52 23.65
N ILE A 49 -9.73 -11.65 22.33
CA ILE A 49 -10.04 -10.63 21.30
C ILE A 49 -10.87 -11.29 20.17
N PRO A 50 -12.19 -11.48 20.39
CA PRO A 50 -13.05 -12.10 19.41
C PRO A 50 -13.20 -11.24 18.15
N VAL A 51 -13.48 -11.90 17.03
CA VAL A 51 -13.78 -11.22 15.77
C VAL A 51 -15.06 -10.40 15.93
N PRO A 52 -15.08 -9.10 15.56
CA PRO A 52 -16.29 -8.30 15.60
C PRO A 52 -17.40 -8.93 14.75
N HIS A 53 -18.63 -8.95 15.29
CA HIS A 53 -19.78 -9.42 14.53
C HIS A 53 -20.21 -8.35 13.50
N PRO A 54 -20.59 -8.76 12.28
CA PRO A 54 -21.13 -7.84 11.29
C PRO A 54 -22.42 -7.17 11.80
N PRO A 55 -22.69 -5.92 11.40
CA PRO A 55 -23.90 -5.22 11.81
C PRO A 55 -25.15 -5.92 11.25
N PRO A 56 -26.28 -5.93 11.98
CA PRO A 56 -27.47 -6.71 11.66
C PRO A 56 -28.23 -6.25 10.39
N ASN A 57 -27.79 -5.19 9.71
CA ASN A 57 -28.42 -4.65 8.50
C ASN A 57 -27.49 -4.71 7.27
N LEU A 58 -26.42 -5.52 7.31
CA LEU A 58 -25.51 -5.67 6.17
C LEU A 58 -26.24 -6.13 4.89
N ASP A 59 -27.28 -6.94 5.05
CA ASP A 59 -28.07 -7.52 3.94
C ASP A 59 -28.75 -6.43 3.08
N TYR A 60 -29.14 -5.30 3.67
CA TYR A 60 -29.77 -4.19 2.95
C TYR A 60 -28.79 -3.46 2.02
N ILE A 61 -27.51 -3.42 2.39
CA ILE A 61 -26.44 -2.80 1.59
C ILE A 61 -26.05 -3.70 0.41
N LEU A 62 -26.14 -5.02 0.59
CA LEU A 62 -25.84 -6.01 -0.45
C LEU A 62 -26.95 -6.14 -1.50
N SER A 63 -28.21 -5.83 -1.16
CA SER A 63 -29.33 -5.90 -2.12
C SER A 63 -29.23 -4.90 -3.27
N ASP A 64 -28.49 -3.78 -3.12
CA ASP A 64 -28.22 -2.84 -4.23
C ASP A 64 -27.01 -3.27 -5.08
N ALA A 65 -26.26 -4.28 -4.62
CA ALA A 65 -25.04 -4.79 -5.27
C ALA A 65 -25.24 -6.13 -5.99
N GLU A 66 -26.49 -6.55 -6.23
CA GLU A 66 -26.81 -7.72 -7.05
C GLU A 66 -26.60 -7.41 -8.55
N ASP A 67 -25.34 -7.26 -8.95
CA ASP A 67 -24.87 -7.76 -10.25
C ASP A 67 -23.79 -8.79 -9.97
N THR A 68 -24.25 -9.97 -9.56
CA THR A 68 -23.44 -11.14 -9.29
C THR A 68 -22.76 -11.62 -10.57
N LYS A 69 -21.48 -11.28 -10.77
CA LYS A 69 -20.57 -12.11 -11.58
C LYS A 69 -19.72 -12.96 -10.66
N THR A 70 -20.17 -14.19 -10.47
CA THR A 70 -19.40 -15.42 -10.19
C THR A 70 -17.89 -15.22 -10.12
N PHE A 71 -17.31 -15.31 -8.91
CA PHE A 71 -15.88 -15.47 -8.69
C PHE A 71 -15.43 -16.86 -9.18
N ALA A 72 -15.30 -17.03 -10.49
CA ALA A 72 -14.34 -17.99 -11.03
C ALA A 72 -12.92 -17.49 -10.70
N PRO A 73 -11.90 -18.37 -10.59
CA PRO A 73 -10.51 -17.91 -10.48
C PRO A 73 -10.13 -17.30 -11.84
N GLN A 74 -10.46 -16.03 -12.03
CA GLN A 74 -10.01 -15.25 -13.15
C GLN A 74 -8.55 -14.94 -12.87
N ASN A 75 -7.68 -15.64 -13.60
CA ASN A 75 -6.33 -15.21 -13.95
C ASN A 75 -6.21 -13.70 -13.76
N GLU A 76 -5.43 -13.30 -12.75
CA GLU A 76 -5.12 -11.91 -12.43
C GLU A 76 -4.25 -11.30 -13.52
N SER A 77 -4.83 -11.13 -14.71
CA SER A 77 -4.37 -10.14 -15.66
C SER A 77 -4.98 -8.81 -15.22
N SER A 78 -4.34 -8.18 -14.23
CA SER A 78 -4.60 -6.78 -13.87
C SER A 78 -4.22 -5.89 -15.06
N SER A 79 -5.13 -5.79 -16.03
CA SER A 79 -4.96 -5.00 -17.25
C SER A 79 -5.37 -3.54 -17.06
N ASP A 80 -5.27 -3.01 -15.84
CA ASP A 80 -5.46 -1.59 -15.53
C ASP A 80 -4.14 -0.86 -15.25
N PHE A 81 -3.02 -1.58 -15.25
CA PHE A 81 -1.70 -0.98 -15.40
C PHE A 81 -1.28 -1.18 -16.84
N SER A 82 -1.63 -0.22 -17.71
CA SER A 82 -0.76 0.04 -18.85
C SER A 82 0.63 0.27 -18.26
N VAL A 83 1.61 -0.52 -18.69
CA VAL A 83 3.03 -0.20 -18.46
C VAL A 83 3.24 1.13 -19.14
N ASP A 84 3.10 2.19 -18.36
CA ASP A 84 3.26 3.56 -18.79
C ASP A 84 4.67 3.72 -19.35
N GLU A 85 4.70 4.45 -20.44
CA GLU A 85 5.78 4.53 -21.40
C GLU A 85 6.93 5.36 -20.82
N GLY A 86 7.71 4.73 -19.94
CA GLY A 86 8.78 5.43 -19.21
C GLY A 86 8.22 6.35 -18.12
N SER A 87 8.98 6.52 -17.04
CA SER A 87 8.65 7.55 -16.04
C SER A 87 8.51 8.90 -16.74
N GLN A 88 7.32 9.51 -16.70
CA GLN A 88 7.12 10.87 -17.18
C GLN A 88 8.12 11.79 -16.47
N LEU A 89 9.12 12.28 -17.20
CA LEU A 89 10.10 13.22 -16.68
C LEU A 89 9.43 14.59 -16.56
N PHE A 90 9.53 15.19 -15.38
CA PHE A 90 9.14 16.58 -15.21
C PHE A 90 10.04 17.49 -16.05
N SER A 91 9.46 18.47 -16.71
CA SER A 91 10.24 19.63 -17.18
C SER A 91 10.73 20.43 -15.97
N GLN A 92 11.80 21.21 -16.16
CA GLN A 92 12.35 22.06 -15.10
C GLN A 92 11.31 23.05 -14.54
N ILE A 93 10.36 23.49 -15.36
CA ILE A 93 9.29 24.40 -14.97
C ILE A 93 8.30 23.69 -14.05
N GLU A 94 7.83 22.50 -14.44
CA GLU A 94 6.91 21.70 -13.62
C GLU A 94 7.55 21.32 -12.28
N HIS A 95 8.84 20.99 -12.27
CA HIS A 95 9.59 20.75 -11.04
C HIS A 95 9.62 21.99 -10.13
N ASN A 96 9.89 23.18 -10.69
CA ASN A 96 9.93 24.41 -9.91
C ASN A 96 8.55 24.82 -9.38
N ASP A 97 7.50 24.62 -10.16
CA ASP A 97 6.13 24.87 -9.73
C ASP A 97 5.74 23.91 -8.59
N LEU A 98 6.09 22.63 -8.71
CA LEU A 98 5.88 21.63 -7.66
C LEU A 98 6.61 22.00 -6.35
N VAL A 99 7.87 22.42 -6.44
CA VAL A 99 8.67 22.87 -5.29
C VAL A 99 8.01 24.06 -4.58
N ARG A 100 7.44 25.00 -5.34
CA ARG A 100 6.75 26.17 -4.79
C ARG A 100 5.40 25.80 -4.18
N ASP A 101 4.61 24.95 -4.84
CA ASP A 101 3.28 24.54 -4.38
C ASP A 101 3.35 23.73 -3.09
N LEU A 102 4.39 22.91 -2.93
CA LEU A 102 4.65 22.12 -1.73
C LEU A 102 5.40 22.90 -0.64
N GLY A 103 5.86 24.12 -0.94
CA GLY A 103 6.58 24.95 0.02
C GLY A 103 7.93 24.38 0.45
N PHE A 104 8.61 23.63 -0.42
CA PHE A 104 9.91 23.05 -0.09
C PHE A 104 11.00 24.12 0.01
N SER A 105 11.93 23.90 0.95
CA SER A 105 13.19 24.63 0.96
C SER A 105 14.09 24.16 -0.19
N LYS A 106 15.04 25.00 -0.62
CA LYS A 106 15.94 24.68 -1.74
C LYS A 106 16.66 23.34 -1.53
N ASP A 107 17.12 23.10 -0.31
CA ASP A 107 17.88 21.89 0.05
C ASP A 107 16.97 20.64 0.07
N ALA A 108 15.68 20.79 0.41
CA ALA A 108 14.73 19.68 0.37
C ALA A 108 14.28 19.35 -1.06
N ALA A 109 14.24 20.34 -1.96
CA ALA A 109 13.91 20.15 -3.37
C ALA A 109 14.96 19.35 -4.13
N GLU A 110 16.22 19.35 -3.68
CA GLU A 110 17.30 18.54 -4.28
C GLU A 110 17.07 17.02 -4.14
N LEU A 111 16.19 16.59 -3.21
CA LEU A 111 15.80 15.18 -3.06
C LEU A 111 14.82 14.70 -4.16
N LEU A 112 14.28 15.62 -4.95
CA LEU A 112 13.32 15.33 -6.02
C LEU A 112 13.99 15.23 -7.41
N GLY A 113 15.27 15.57 -7.51
CA GLY A 113 16.04 15.65 -8.76
C GLY A 113 16.97 14.47 -9.02
#